data_AF-A0A672YNM1-F1
#
_entry.id   AF-A0A672YNM1-F1
#
_cell.length_a   1.000
_cell.length_b   1.000
_cell.length_c   1.000
_cell.angle_alpha   90.00
_cell.angle_beta   90.00
_cell.angle_gamma   90.00
#
_symmetry.space_group_name_H-M   'P 1'
#
loop_
_entity.id
_entity.type
_entity.pdbx_description
1 polymer ?
#
loop_
_entity_poly.entity_id
_entity_poly.type
_entity_poly.pdbx_seq_one_letter_code
_entity_poly.pdbx_strand_id
1 'polypeptide(L)'
;LDAVQLESVNPVRVRYLIVVSTLGNKQESILLGMDFPNSDSDLCTIGLVMPIWSDTQVYLDGDGGFSVTTAEDKRIFKPVSMQTMWSVLQVLHGCCERAVKAAVIPGNGLEWAQHYHQHVESDRFCLNEWEAMDDLESVRRDSEGQSSEDRMSKERLIKEHLRDIMMTEDLDSLTSKMVHAALQTRIGFDMRPYKEYIDNEILVTMAQMDKPSKIFDYLYLGSEWNAANIEELQRNNVGYILNVTREIDNFFPESFTYMNIRVYDVEATDLLSHWTDTFNFINTARKSGQAVLVHCKMGVSRSASTVIAYTMKHYRWPLDVALAYVKERRSIIKPNEGFMKQLQTYSGILNIFETEILNIISSKSKYFQKVRKYFS
;
A
#
# COMPACT_ATOMS: atom_id res chain seq x y z
N LEU A 1 5.66 -10.89 -16.52
CA LEU A 1 4.72 -12.01 -16.34
C LEU A 1 4.39 -12.00 -14.87
N ASP A 2 3.24 -11.45 -14.54
CA ASP A 2 2.77 -11.40 -13.16
C ASP A 2 1.72 -12.49 -13.02
N ALA A 3 2.03 -13.48 -12.17
CA ALA A 3 1.21 -14.67 -11.93
C ALA A 3 0.65 -14.60 -10.51
N VAL A 4 -0.65 -14.85 -10.40
CA VAL A 4 -1.44 -14.58 -9.20
C VAL A 4 -2.26 -15.83 -8.90
N GLN A 5 -2.03 -16.45 -7.74
CA GLN A 5 -2.76 -17.64 -7.35
C GLN A 5 -4.20 -17.29 -6.97
N LEU A 6 -5.15 -18.08 -7.47
CA LEU A 6 -6.56 -17.95 -7.14
C LEU A 6 -7.01 -19.06 -6.18
N GLU A 7 -8.06 -18.76 -5.42
CA GLU A 7 -8.84 -19.77 -4.71
C GLU A 7 -9.41 -20.76 -5.73
N SER A 8 -9.41 -22.04 -5.33
CA SER A 8 -9.92 -23.15 -6.14
C SER A 8 -10.98 -23.89 -5.32
N VAL A 9 -12.08 -24.28 -5.97
CA VAL A 9 -13.11 -25.12 -5.35
C VAL A 9 -12.55 -26.49 -4.99
N ASN A 10 -11.55 -26.96 -5.74
CA ASN A 10 -10.83 -28.20 -5.44
C ASN A 10 -9.54 -27.89 -4.66
N PRO A 11 -9.39 -28.41 -3.41
CA PRO A 11 -8.25 -28.09 -2.55
C PRO A 11 -6.92 -28.67 -3.05
N VAL A 12 -6.94 -29.61 -3.99
CA VAL A 12 -5.73 -30.20 -4.56
C VAL A 12 -5.24 -29.40 -5.76
N ARG A 13 -6.16 -28.82 -6.55
CA ARG A 13 -5.82 -28.09 -7.76
C ARG A 13 -5.32 -26.70 -7.43
N VAL A 14 -4.36 -26.24 -8.22
CA VAL A 14 -3.81 -24.89 -8.10
C VAL A 14 -4.13 -24.13 -9.38
N ARG A 15 -4.64 -22.91 -9.23
CA ARG A 15 -5.04 -22.06 -10.36
C ARG A 15 -4.27 -20.75 -10.30
N TYR A 16 -3.77 -20.34 -11.44
CA TYR A 16 -3.08 -19.06 -11.59
C TYR A 16 -3.76 -18.21 -12.64
N LEU A 17 -3.91 -16.92 -12.33
CA LEU A 17 -4.23 -15.89 -13.28
C LEU A 17 -2.94 -15.17 -13.68
N ILE A 18 -2.68 -15.08 -14.97
CA ILE A 18 -1.45 -14.51 -15.51
C ILE A 18 -1.78 -13.41 -16.50
N VAL A 19 -1.11 -12.27 -16.34
CA VAL A 19 -1.15 -11.19 -17.34
C VAL A 19 0.00 -11.39 -18.32
N VAL A 20 -0.34 -11.62 -19.59
CA VAL A 20 0.63 -11.72 -20.70
C VAL A 20 0.53 -10.46 -21.53
N SER A 21 1.66 -9.78 -21.74
CA SER A 21 1.74 -8.55 -22.53
C SER A 21 2.82 -8.64 -23.61
N THR A 22 2.56 -8.03 -24.76
CA THR A 22 3.55 -7.89 -25.83
C THR A 22 4.54 -6.76 -25.54
N LEU A 23 5.79 -6.91 -26.02
CA LEU A 23 6.82 -5.87 -25.90
C LEU A 23 6.75 -4.83 -27.04
N GLY A 24 5.85 -5.01 -28.01
CA GLY A 24 5.75 -4.17 -29.21
C GLY A 24 5.02 -2.84 -28.98
N ASN A 25 4.93 -2.01 -30.03
CA ASN A 25 4.39 -0.63 -29.98
C ASN A 25 2.98 -0.49 -29.37
N LYS A 26 2.13 -1.52 -29.48
CA LYS A 26 0.77 -1.49 -28.91
C LYS A 26 0.69 -2.01 -27.47
N GLN A 27 1.72 -2.70 -26.97
CA GLN A 27 1.78 -3.33 -25.64
C GLN A 27 0.46 -4.02 -25.23
N GLU A 28 -0.08 -4.80 -26.17
CA GLU A 28 -1.36 -5.49 -26.03
C GLU A 28 -1.26 -6.59 -24.97
N SER A 29 -2.34 -6.82 -24.24
CA SER A 29 -2.37 -7.70 -23.08
C SER A 29 -3.56 -8.65 -23.09
N ILE A 30 -3.38 -9.86 -22.56
CA ILE A 30 -4.46 -10.82 -22.24
C ILE A 30 -4.31 -11.34 -20.82
N LEU A 31 -5.44 -11.77 -20.25
CA LEU A 31 -5.49 -12.60 -19.07
C LEU A 31 -5.53 -14.08 -19.48
N LEU A 32 -4.65 -14.87 -18.88
CA LEU A 32 -4.64 -16.33 -19.00
C LEU A 32 -4.96 -16.95 -17.64
N GLY A 33 -5.97 -17.82 -17.60
CA GLY A 33 -6.20 -18.72 -16.49
C GLY A 33 -5.51 -20.05 -16.76
N MET A 34 -4.60 -20.43 -15.87
CA MET A 34 -3.86 -21.68 -15.95
C MET A 34 -4.22 -22.59 -14.79
N ASP A 35 -4.44 -23.86 -15.10
CA ASP A 35 -4.78 -24.90 -14.12
C ASP A 35 -3.62 -25.89 -13.98
N PHE A 36 -3.29 -26.21 -12.73
CA PHE A 36 -2.30 -27.21 -12.36
C PHE A 36 -3.01 -28.33 -11.59
N PRO A 37 -2.73 -29.62 -11.89
CA PRO A 37 -3.33 -30.73 -11.18
C PRO A 37 -3.07 -30.72 -9.67
N ASN A 38 -1.89 -30.24 -9.27
CA ASN A 38 -1.47 -30.02 -7.88
C ASN A 38 -0.29 -29.02 -7.80
N SER A 39 0.11 -28.64 -6.59
CA SER A 39 1.17 -27.65 -6.32
C SER A 39 2.55 -28.02 -6.86
N ASP A 40 2.82 -29.32 -6.99
CA ASP A 40 4.15 -29.84 -7.32
C ASP A 40 4.23 -30.29 -8.79
N SER A 41 3.19 -30.02 -9.58
CA SER A 41 3.11 -30.47 -10.97
C SER A 41 3.77 -29.49 -11.92
N ASP A 42 4.65 -29.99 -12.79
CA ASP A 42 5.20 -29.23 -13.92
C ASP A 42 4.23 -29.15 -15.13
N LEU A 43 3.10 -29.86 -15.05
CA LEU A 43 2.09 -29.89 -16.11
C LEU A 43 1.02 -28.83 -15.82
N CYS A 44 0.73 -28.00 -16.82
CA CYS A 44 -0.31 -26.99 -16.75
C CYS A 44 -1.15 -26.98 -18.02
N THR A 45 -2.43 -26.61 -17.88
CA THR A 45 -3.34 -26.40 -19.00
C THR A 45 -3.88 -24.97 -18.96
N ILE A 46 -4.25 -24.44 -20.12
CA ILE A 46 -4.95 -23.16 -20.21
C ILE A 46 -6.45 -23.45 -20.08
N GLY A 47 -7.10 -22.81 -19.11
CA GLY A 47 -8.54 -22.92 -18.89
C GLY A 47 -9.32 -21.63 -19.17
N LEU A 48 -8.62 -20.49 -19.27
CA LEU A 48 -9.23 -19.21 -19.62
C LEU A 48 -8.29 -18.40 -20.49
N VAL A 49 -8.85 -17.76 -21.52
CA VAL A 49 -8.19 -16.68 -22.27
C VAL A 49 -9.16 -15.52 -22.33
N MET A 50 -8.77 -14.37 -21.80
CA MET A 50 -9.61 -13.18 -21.75
C MET A 50 -8.83 -11.97 -22.29
N PRO A 51 -9.19 -11.44 -23.47
CA PRO A 51 -8.58 -10.24 -24.03
C PRO A 51 -8.78 -8.98 -23.16
N ILE A 52 -7.76 -8.13 -23.08
CA ILE A 52 -7.87 -6.79 -22.48
C ILE A 52 -8.05 -5.76 -23.60
N TRP A 53 -9.30 -5.38 -23.84
CA TRP A 53 -9.72 -4.37 -24.80
C TRP A 53 -9.72 -2.96 -24.17
N SER A 54 -9.93 -1.94 -24.99
CA SER A 54 -10.05 -0.55 -24.51
C SER A 54 -11.29 -0.30 -23.64
N ASP A 55 -12.31 -1.16 -23.72
CA ASP A 55 -13.52 -1.09 -22.90
C ASP A 55 -13.42 -1.91 -21.60
N THR A 56 -12.29 -2.56 -21.34
CA THR A 56 -12.14 -3.43 -20.17
C THR A 56 -12.28 -2.64 -18.88
N GLN A 57 -13.23 -3.07 -18.04
CA GLN A 57 -13.50 -2.52 -16.72
C GLN A 57 -13.17 -3.56 -15.63
N VAL A 58 -12.63 -3.07 -14.51
CA VAL A 58 -12.24 -3.91 -13.37
C VAL A 58 -12.87 -3.34 -12.10
N TYR A 59 -13.56 -4.19 -11.33
CA TYR A 59 -14.23 -3.82 -10.09
C TYR A 59 -13.95 -4.85 -9.01
N LEU A 60 -13.90 -4.45 -7.73
CA LEU A 60 -13.97 -5.44 -6.66
C LEU A 60 -15.35 -6.10 -6.63
N ASP A 61 -15.33 -7.38 -6.33
CA ASP A 61 -16.50 -8.22 -6.20
C ASP A 61 -16.56 -8.63 -4.73
N GLY A 62 -17.51 -8.07 -3.97
CA GLY A 62 -17.49 -8.02 -2.51
C GLY A 62 -17.58 -9.36 -1.76
N ASP A 63 -17.36 -10.48 -2.45
CA ASP A 63 -17.21 -11.83 -1.91
C ASP A 63 -15.74 -12.28 -1.84
N GLY A 64 -14.81 -11.34 -1.88
CA GLY A 64 -13.38 -11.62 -1.74
C GLY A 64 -12.58 -11.57 -3.03
N GLY A 65 -13.21 -11.21 -4.15
CA GLY A 65 -12.62 -11.23 -5.48
C GLY A 65 -12.64 -9.88 -6.19
N PHE A 66 -12.31 -9.93 -7.48
CA PHE A 66 -12.51 -8.83 -8.41
C PHE A 66 -13.12 -9.36 -9.70
N SER A 67 -13.94 -8.54 -10.34
CA SER A 67 -14.51 -8.83 -11.63
C SER A 67 -13.81 -8.05 -12.73
N VAL A 68 -13.62 -8.71 -13.88
CA VAL A 68 -13.16 -8.11 -15.13
C VAL A 68 -14.28 -8.23 -16.14
N THR A 69 -14.67 -7.11 -16.73
CA THR A 69 -15.69 -7.04 -17.79
C THR A 69 -15.03 -6.52 -19.05
N THR A 70 -15.12 -7.25 -20.15
CA THR A 70 -14.46 -6.91 -21.43
C THR A 70 -15.32 -7.43 -22.58
N ALA A 71 -15.65 -6.59 -23.57
CA ALA A 71 -16.53 -6.98 -24.68
C ALA A 71 -17.82 -7.73 -24.25
N GLU A 72 -18.49 -7.24 -23.22
CA GLU A 72 -19.70 -7.84 -22.59
C GLU A 72 -19.48 -9.16 -21.82
N ASP A 73 -18.28 -9.75 -21.88
CA ASP A 73 -17.91 -10.90 -21.05
C ASP A 73 -17.42 -10.45 -19.67
N LYS A 74 -18.16 -10.87 -18.63
CA LYS A 74 -17.78 -10.70 -17.23
C LYS A 74 -17.20 -12.00 -16.67
N ARG A 75 -16.09 -11.90 -15.93
CA ARG A 75 -15.50 -12.99 -15.13
C ARG A 75 -15.13 -12.48 -13.74
N ILE A 76 -15.27 -13.35 -12.74
CA ILE A 76 -14.91 -13.06 -11.34
C ILE A 76 -13.70 -13.92 -10.97
N PHE A 77 -12.73 -13.30 -10.32
CA PHE A 77 -11.51 -13.95 -9.85
C PHE A 77 -11.39 -13.75 -8.35
N LYS A 78 -11.04 -14.80 -7.61
CA LYS A 78 -10.87 -14.78 -6.15
C LYS A 78 -9.40 -15.03 -5.80
N PRO A 79 -8.58 -14.00 -5.59
CA PRO A 79 -7.19 -14.15 -5.18
C PRO A 79 -7.08 -14.78 -3.79
N VAL A 80 -6.04 -15.57 -3.56
CA VAL A 80 -5.80 -16.22 -2.25
C VAL A 80 -5.47 -15.24 -1.12
N SER A 81 -5.16 -13.98 -1.44
CA SER A 81 -4.88 -12.93 -0.46
C SER A 81 -5.12 -11.52 -1.01
N MET A 82 -5.27 -10.56 -0.09
CA MET A 82 -5.34 -9.14 -0.37
C MET A 82 -4.12 -8.67 -1.14
N GLN A 83 -2.92 -9.14 -0.79
CA GLN A 83 -1.70 -8.80 -1.50
C GLN A 83 -1.72 -9.27 -2.97
N THR A 84 -2.18 -10.50 -3.18
CA THR A 84 -2.30 -11.11 -4.51
C THR A 84 -3.35 -10.37 -5.34
N MET A 85 -4.46 -9.95 -4.71
CA MET A 85 -5.48 -9.10 -5.31
C MET A 85 -4.97 -7.72 -5.70
N TRP A 86 -4.19 -7.06 -4.84
CA TRP A 86 -3.64 -5.74 -5.16
C TRP A 86 -2.73 -5.80 -6.38
N SER A 87 -1.81 -6.75 -6.36
CA SER A 87 -0.77 -6.91 -7.36
C SER A 87 -1.38 -7.09 -8.75
N VAL A 88 -2.41 -7.95 -8.86
CA VAL A 88 -3.10 -8.16 -10.15
C VAL A 88 -3.88 -6.93 -10.60
N LEU A 89 -4.54 -6.22 -9.67
CA LEU A 89 -5.31 -5.02 -10.01
C LEU A 89 -4.41 -3.89 -10.53
N GLN A 90 -3.22 -3.69 -9.96
CA GLN A 90 -2.26 -2.70 -10.45
C GLN A 90 -1.82 -3.01 -11.87
N VAL A 91 -1.45 -4.27 -12.13
CA VAL A 91 -1.01 -4.72 -13.45
C VAL A 91 -2.15 -4.56 -14.46
N LEU A 92 -3.36 -4.98 -14.09
CA LEU A 92 -4.56 -4.87 -14.93
C LEU A 92 -4.91 -3.43 -15.27
N HIS A 93 -4.89 -2.53 -14.29
CA HIS A 93 -5.16 -1.11 -14.54
C HIS A 93 -4.17 -0.51 -15.53
N GLY A 94 -2.88 -0.85 -15.39
CA GLY A 94 -1.85 -0.47 -16.36
C GLY A 94 -2.10 -1.05 -17.75
N CYS A 95 -2.59 -2.29 -17.86
CA CYS A 95 -2.98 -2.90 -19.14
C CYS A 95 -4.17 -2.18 -19.77
N CYS A 96 -5.22 -1.88 -19.00
CA CYS A 96 -6.40 -1.17 -19.49
C CYS A 96 -6.02 0.23 -20.01
N GLU A 97 -5.20 0.99 -19.28
CA GLU A 97 -4.72 2.30 -19.75
C GLU A 97 -3.97 2.21 -21.09
N ARG A 98 -3.14 1.18 -21.26
CA ARG A 98 -2.40 0.96 -22.51
C ARG A 98 -3.34 0.57 -23.64
N ALA A 99 -4.30 -0.32 -23.39
CA ALA A 99 -5.31 -0.73 -24.37
C ALA A 99 -6.13 0.48 -24.86
N VAL A 100 -6.52 1.38 -23.95
CA VAL A 100 -7.19 2.65 -24.29
C VAL A 100 -6.28 3.54 -25.15
N LYS A 101 -5.02 3.76 -24.74
CA LYS A 101 -4.07 4.60 -25.47
C LYS A 101 -3.76 4.07 -26.87
N ALA A 102 -3.68 2.75 -27.02
CA ALA A 102 -3.40 2.07 -28.28
C ALA A 102 -4.65 1.77 -29.13
N ALA A 103 -5.85 2.15 -28.65
CA ALA A 103 -7.13 1.87 -29.30
C ALA A 103 -7.31 0.38 -29.66
N VAL A 104 -6.97 -0.50 -28.72
CA VAL A 104 -7.08 -1.96 -28.87
C VAL A 104 -8.55 -2.35 -28.77
N ILE A 105 -9.13 -2.78 -29.88
CA ILE A 105 -10.55 -3.16 -30.00
C ILE A 105 -10.66 -4.45 -30.81
N PRO A 106 -11.79 -5.18 -30.74
CA PRO A 106 -12.01 -6.33 -31.60
C PRO A 106 -11.77 -6.01 -33.08
N GLY A 107 -10.85 -6.73 -33.72
CA GLY A 107 -10.42 -6.50 -35.11
C GLY A 107 -9.29 -5.50 -35.30
N ASN A 108 -8.75 -4.91 -34.23
CA ASN A 108 -7.56 -4.06 -34.26
C ASN A 108 -6.66 -4.35 -33.04
N GLY A 109 -5.80 -5.36 -33.18
CA GLY A 109 -4.92 -5.84 -32.12
C GLY A 109 -5.38 -7.16 -31.50
N LEU A 110 -4.50 -7.76 -30.70
CA LEU A 110 -4.68 -9.05 -30.05
C LEU A 110 -4.84 -10.23 -31.01
N GLU A 111 -4.37 -10.13 -32.26
CA GLU A 111 -4.43 -11.25 -33.21
C GLU A 111 -3.63 -12.46 -32.70
N TRP A 112 -2.55 -12.22 -31.94
CA TRP A 112 -1.75 -13.27 -31.31
C TRP A 112 -2.49 -14.00 -30.18
N ALA A 113 -3.53 -13.40 -29.58
CA ALA A 113 -4.34 -14.05 -28.55
C ALA A 113 -5.11 -15.25 -29.09
N GLN A 114 -5.35 -15.30 -30.41
CA GLN A 114 -5.99 -16.43 -31.07
C GLN A 114 -5.21 -17.73 -30.88
N HIS A 115 -3.87 -17.64 -30.79
CA HIS A 115 -3.02 -18.80 -30.49
C HIS A 115 -3.42 -19.43 -29.15
N TYR A 116 -3.57 -18.62 -28.10
CA TYR A 116 -3.96 -19.12 -26.77
C TYR A 116 -5.40 -19.66 -26.76
N HIS A 117 -6.34 -19.00 -27.45
CA HIS A 117 -7.73 -19.49 -27.54
C HIS A 117 -7.83 -20.89 -28.16
N GLN A 118 -6.94 -21.25 -29.09
CA GLN A 118 -6.90 -22.57 -29.70
C GLN A 118 -6.31 -23.66 -28.79
N HIS A 119 -5.63 -23.27 -27.70
CA HIS A 119 -4.97 -24.17 -26.75
C HIS A 119 -5.64 -24.15 -25.37
N VAL A 120 -6.94 -23.84 -25.31
CA VAL A 120 -7.74 -24.05 -24.09
C VAL A 120 -7.98 -25.55 -23.95
N GLU A 121 -7.27 -26.17 -23.01
CA GLU A 121 -7.12 -27.64 -22.88
C GLU A 121 -7.53 -28.16 -21.50
N SER A 122 -7.85 -27.29 -20.55
CA SER A 122 -8.30 -27.70 -19.22
C SER A 122 -9.54 -28.58 -19.28
N ASP A 123 -9.66 -29.51 -18.32
CA ASP A 123 -10.81 -30.40 -18.26
C ASP A 123 -12.13 -29.66 -17.98
N ARG A 124 -13.25 -30.34 -18.21
CA ARG A 124 -14.59 -29.74 -18.10
C ARG A 124 -14.88 -29.18 -16.71
N PHE A 125 -14.30 -29.74 -15.65
CA PHE A 125 -14.49 -29.23 -14.29
C PHE A 125 -13.78 -27.88 -14.12
N CYS A 126 -12.52 -27.78 -14.54
CA CYS A 126 -11.76 -26.52 -14.54
C CYS A 126 -12.44 -25.44 -15.38
N LEU A 127 -12.92 -25.80 -16.59
CA LEU A 127 -13.59 -24.84 -17.47
C LEU A 127 -14.87 -24.28 -16.83
N ASN A 128 -15.70 -25.15 -16.26
CA ASN A 128 -16.91 -24.72 -15.56
C ASN A 128 -16.56 -23.79 -14.38
N GLU A 129 -15.45 -24.03 -13.69
CA GLU A 129 -14.99 -23.19 -12.58
C GLU A 129 -14.43 -21.83 -13.07
N TRP A 130 -13.87 -21.74 -14.28
CA TRP A 130 -13.52 -20.45 -14.91
C TRP A 130 -14.75 -19.68 -15.39
N GLU A 131 -15.84 -20.38 -15.71
CA GLU A 131 -17.12 -19.80 -16.15
C GLU A 131 -18.06 -19.47 -14.97
N ALA A 132 -17.78 -20.00 -13.77
CA ALA A 132 -18.59 -19.81 -12.59
C ALA A 132 -18.66 -18.33 -12.19
N MET A 133 -19.90 -17.86 -12.00
CA MET A 133 -20.23 -16.51 -11.56
C MET A 133 -21.00 -16.62 -10.25
N ASP A 134 -20.36 -17.16 -9.21
CA ASP A 134 -21.01 -17.38 -7.92
C ASP A 134 -21.41 -16.05 -7.27
N ASP A 135 -22.71 -15.96 -6.95
CA ASP A 135 -23.43 -15.02 -6.09
C ASP A 135 -23.53 -13.55 -6.53
N LEU A 136 -24.39 -13.35 -7.54
CA LEU A 136 -25.10 -12.09 -7.83
C LEU A 136 -26.08 -11.70 -6.69
N GLU A 137 -25.58 -11.41 -5.50
CA GLU A 137 -26.27 -10.45 -4.62
C GLU A 137 -25.60 -9.08 -4.76
N SER A 138 -25.67 -8.52 -5.98
CA SER A 138 -25.63 -7.07 -6.12
C SER A 138 -26.91 -6.53 -5.49
N VAL A 139 -26.90 -6.31 -4.17
CA VAL A 139 -27.99 -5.60 -3.50
C VAL A 139 -28.06 -4.23 -4.16
N ARG A 140 -29.04 -4.06 -5.07
CA ARG A 140 -29.38 -2.77 -5.65
C ARG A 140 -29.62 -1.80 -4.50
N ARG A 141 -29.32 -0.52 -4.73
CA ARG A 141 -29.57 0.57 -3.78
C ARG A 141 -31.04 0.62 -3.38
N ASP A 142 -31.44 -0.15 -2.38
CA ASP A 142 -32.69 0.07 -1.65
C ASP A 142 -32.44 1.29 -0.76
N SER A 143 -32.59 2.44 -1.41
CA SER A 143 -32.55 3.76 -0.80
C SER A 143 -33.89 4.00 -0.11
N GLU A 144 -34.21 3.21 0.91
CA GLU A 144 -35.33 3.50 1.79
C GLU A 144 -34.81 3.92 3.17
N GLY A 145 -34.71 5.24 3.37
CA GLY A 145 -34.94 5.85 4.68
C GLY A 145 -33.75 6.27 5.57
N GLN A 146 -32.47 6.07 5.19
CA GLN A 146 -31.37 6.57 6.02
C GLN A 146 -31.06 8.05 5.75
N SER A 147 -31.04 8.87 6.80
CA SER A 147 -30.59 10.27 6.69
C SER A 147 -29.13 10.31 6.23
N SER A 148 -28.77 11.31 5.42
CA SER A 148 -27.41 11.47 4.92
C SER A 148 -26.36 11.54 6.04
N GLU A 149 -26.72 12.05 7.22
CA GLU A 149 -25.82 12.17 8.38
C GLU A 149 -25.57 10.84 9.08
N ASP A 150 -26.59 9.99 9.19
CA ASP A 150 -26.46 8.64 9.76
C ASP A 150 -25.57 7.76 8.87
N ARG A 151 -25.76 7.85 7.55
CA ARG A 151 -24.92 7.13 6.58
C ARG A 151 -23.45 7.56 6.66
N MET A 152 -23.16 8.86 6.67
CA MET A 152 -21.78 9.36 6.80
C MET A 152 -21.11 8.91 8.11
N SER A 153 -21.87 8.88 9.21
CA SER A 153 -21.37 8.44 10.51
C SER A 153 -21.02 6.94 10.49
N LYS A 154 -21.88 6.12 9.87
CA LYS A 154 -21.63 4.69 9.66
C LYS A 154 -20.46 4.42 8.73
N GLU A 155 -20.37 5.12 7.60
CA GLU A 155 -19.25 5.04 6.65
C GLU A 155 -17.91 5.42 7.30
N ARG A 156 -17.91 6.42 8.19
CA ARG A 156 -16.73 6.80 8.97
C ARG A 156 -16.30 5.70 9.94
N LEU A 157 -17.26 5.08 10.64
CA LEU A 157 -16.98 3.98 11.57
C LEU A 157 -16.46 2.74 10.83
N ILE A 158 -17.08 2.39 9.70
CA ILE A 158 -16.60 1.31 8.81
C ILE A 158 -15.17 1.57 8.39
N LYS A 159 -14.88 2.78 7.90
CA LYS A 159 -13.54 3.18 7.46
C LYS A 159 -12.49 3.08 8.56
N GLU A 160 -12.84 3.45 9.78
CA GLU A 160 -11.93 3.35 10.93
C GLU A 160 -11.59 1.89 11.26
N HIS A 161 -12.59 1.01 11.38
CA HIS A 161 -12.37 -0.40 11.66
C HIS A 161 -11.73 -1.15 10.49
N LEU A 162 -12.07 -0.81 9.25
CA LEU A 162 -11.46 -1.39 8.05
C LEU A 162 -9.96 -1.14 8.06
N ARG A 163 -9.58 0.11 8.26
CA ARG A 163 -8.17 0.50 8.34
C ARG A 163 -7.46 -0.21 9.47
N ASP A 164 -8.10 -0.32 10.63
CA ASP A 164 -7.53 -1.06 11.75
C ASP A 164 -7.27 -2.53 11.39
N ILE A 165 -8.26 -3.24 10.82
CA ILE A 165 -8.09 -4.62 10.33
C ILE A 165 -6.92 -4.72 9.34
N MET A 166 -6.93 -3.88 8.30
CA MET A 166 -5.90 -3.92 7.24
C MET A 166 -4.50 -3.52 7.74
N MET A 167 -4.41 -2.84 8.89
CA MET A 167 -3.14 -2.47 9.53
C MET A 167 -2.62 -3.53 10.50
N THR A 168 -3.52 -4.29 11.14
CA THR A 168 -3.15 -5.28 12.17
C THR A 168 -2.97 -6.68 11.61
N GLU A 169 -3.74 -7.03 10.60
CA GLU A 169 -3.72 -8.36 9.99
C GLU A 169 -2.59 -8.47 8.95
N ASP A 170 -2.18 -9.70 8.65
CA ASP A 170 -1.18 -10.00 7.64
C ASP A 170 -1.81 -10.07 6.24
N LEU A 171 -1.50 -9.10 5.36
CA LEU A 171 -2.14 -8.96 4.05
C LEU A 171 -1.88 -10.13 3.08
N ASP A 172 -0.84 -10.92 3.35
CA ASP A 172 -0.52 -12.13 2.59
C ASP A 172 -1.45 -13.30 2.89
N SER A 173 -2.20 -13.24 4.00
CA SER A 173 -3.18 -14.27 4.39
C SER A 173 -4.61 -13.72 4.53
N LEU A 174 -4.77 -12.40 4.64
CA LEU A 174 -6.06 -11.75 4.70
C LEU A 174 -6.73 -11.81 3.32
N THR A 175 -8.03 -12.15 3.26
CA THR A 175 -8.85 -12.01 2.04
C THR A 175 -9.92 -10.94 2.22
N SER A 176 -10.50 -10.41 1.14
CA SER A 176 -11.58 -9.41 1.26
C SER A 176 -12.80 -9.98 2.00
N LYS A 177 -13.10 -11.29 1.83
CA LYS A 177 -14.14 -11.99 2.60
C LYS A 177 -13.85 -11.98 4.11
N MET A 178 -12.60 -12.21 4.52
CA MET A 178 -12.20 -12.13 5.93
C MET A 178 -12.35 -10.70 6.48
N VAL A 179 -12.04 -9.68 5.67
CA VAL A 179 -12.23 -8.27 6.05
C VAL A 179 -13.71 -7.97 6.28
N HIS A 180 -14.59 -8.37 5.37
CA HIS A 180 -16.05 -8.21 5.50
C HIS A 180 -16.57 -8.93 6.76
N ALA A 181 -16.15 -10.17 7.02
CA ALA A 181 -16.54 -10.93 8.20
C ALA A 181 -16.04 -10.29 9.52
N ALA A 182 -14.80 -9.78 9.52
CA ALA A 182 -14.21 -9.08 10.66
C ALA A 182 -14.94 -7.76 10.94
N LEU A 183 -15.27 -6.99 9.89
CA LEU A 183 -16.07 -5.76 10.01
C LEU A 183 -17.46 -6.05 10.59
N GLN A 184 -18.14 -7.07 10.07
CA GLN A 184 -19.48 -7.44 10.54
C GLN A 184 -19.46 -7.92 12.01
N THR A 185 -18.38 -8.54 12.45
CA THR A 185 -18.18 -8.95 13.85
C THR A 185 -17.89 -7.75 14.76
N ARG A 186 -17.09 -6.78 14.28
CA ARG A 186 -16.70 -5.59 15.05
C ARG A 186 -17.82 -4.54 15.12
N ILE A 187 -18.63 -4.44 14.07
CA ILE A 187 -19.61 -3.37 13.88
C ILE A 187 -21.02 -3.96 13.99
N GLY A 188 -21.75 -3.58 15.04
CA GLY A 188 -23.07 -4.13 15.38
C GLY A 188 -24.25 -3.66 14.53
N PHE A 189 -24.07 -3.38 13.23
CA PHE A 189 -25.16 -3.06 12.30
C PHE A 189 -25.03 -3.79 10.97
N ASP A 190 -26.09 -3.77 10.15
CA ASP A 190 -26.12 -4.45 8.85
C ASP A 190 -25.14 -3.83 7.85
N MET A 191 -24.14 -4.60 7.42
CA MET A 191 -23.10 -4.18 6.48
C MET A 191 -23.53 -4.31 5.01
N ARG A 192 -24.59 -5.06 4.69
CA ARG A 192 -25.00 -5.33 3.29
C ARG A 192 -25.18 -4.05 2.46
N PRO A 193 -25.80 -2.96 2.97
CA PRO A 193 -25.95 -1.70 2.23
C PRO A 193 -24.63 -0.94 1.98
N TYR A 194 -23.54 -1.36 2.62
CA TYR A 194 -22.23 -0.72 2.57
C TYR A 194 -21.19 -1.56 1.81
N LYS A 195 -21.56 -2.72 1.25
CA LYS A 195 -20.64 -3.63 0.55
C LYS A 195 -19.79 -2.90 -0.51
N GLU A 196 -20.44 -2.15 -1.41
CA GLU A 196 -19.77 -1.34 -2.43
C GLU A 196 -18.83 -0.26 -1.84
N TYR A 197 -19.22 0.37 -0.73
CA TYR A 197 -18.37 1.36 -0.05
C TYR A 197 -17.15 0.69 0.59
N ILE A 198 -17.33 -0.46 1.24
CA ILE A 198 -16.26 -1.25 1.85
C ILE A 198 -15.25 -1.66 0.79
N ASP A 199 -15.72 -2.21 -0.33
CA ASP A 199 -14.87 -2.64 -1.45
C ASP A 199 -14.05 -1.45 -2.00
N ASN A 200 -14.69 -0.30 -2.23
CA ASN A 200 -13.97 0.89 -2.67
C ASN A 200 -12.95 1.39 -1.64
N GLU A 201 -13.29 1.42 -0.34
CA GLU A 201 -12.37 1.85 0.70
C GLU A 201 -11.22 0.85 0.92
N ILE A 202 -11.43 -0.44 0.67
CA ILE A 202 -10.37 -1.45 0.61
C ILE A 202 -9.33 -1.03 -0.44
N LEU A 203 -9.76 -0.80 -1.69
CA LEU A 203 -8.86 -0.37 -2.77
C LEU A 203 -8.12 0.93 -2.43
N VAL A 204 -8.84 1.92 -1.91
CA VAL A 204 -8.24 3.20 -1.50
C VAL A 204 -7.20 3.00 -0.41
N THR A 205 -7.47 2.14 0.57
CA THR A 205 -6.55 1.85 1.67
C THR A 205 -5.30 1.15 1.15
N MET A 206 -5.44 0.17 0.26
CA MET A 206 -4.31 -0.53 -0.37
C MET A 206 -3.49 0.42 -1.24
N ALA A 207 -4.14 1.25 -2.05
CA ALA A 207 -3.48 2.27 -2.86
C ALA A 207 -2.67 3.27 -2.02
N GLN A 208 -3.17 3.63 -0.83
CA GLN A 208 -2.44 4.49 0.10
C GLN A 208 -1.22 3.80 0.71
N MET A 209 -1.23 2.47 0.77
CA MET A 209 -0.09 1.66 1.24
C MET A 209 0.94 1.38 0.14
N ASP A 210 0.50 1.47 -1.12
CA ASP A 210 1.22 1.10 -2.32
C ASP A 210 2.30 2.08 -2.77
N LYS A 211 2.13 3.38 -2.53
CA LYS A 211 3.12 4.40 -2.88
C LYS A 211 3.82 4.97 -1.65
N PRO A 212 5.12 5.26 -1.74
CA PRO A 212 5.80 6.00 -0.69
C PRO A 212 5.27 7.43 -0.70
N SER A 213 4.81 7.88 0.47
CA SER A 213 4.32 9.24 0.63
C SER A 213 5.52 10.19 0.64
N LYS A 214 5.57 11.11 -0.33
CA LYS A 214 6.56 12.18 -0.36
C LYS A 214 6.27 13.17 0.77
N ILE A 215 7.09 13.17 1.80
CA ILE A 215 6.95 14.04 2.97
C ILE A 215 7.62 15.39 2.71
N PHE A 216 8.84 15.34 2.17
CA PHE A 216 9.60 16.47 1.64
C PHE A 216 10.27 16.06 0.33
N ASP A 217 10.88 17.01 -0.38
CA ASP A 217 11.56 16.75 -1.67
C ASP A 217 12.63 15.66 -1.62
N TYR A 218 13.19 15.43 -0.44
CA TYR A 218 14.27 14.47 -0.20
C TYR A 218 13.86 13.35 0.78
N LEU A 219 12.61 13.32 1.27
CA LEU A 219 12.18 12.39 2.32
C LEU A 219 10.86 11.72 1.95
N TYR A 220 10.92 10.41 1.80
CA TYR A 220 9.78 9.54 1.53
C TYR A 220 9.49 8.65 2.74
N LEU A 221 8.20 8.43 3.01
CA LEU A 221 7.70 7.52 4.05
C LEU A 221 6.92 6.39 3.39
N GLY A 222 7.31 5.14 3.64
CA GLY A 222 6.70 3.99 2.97
C GLY A 222 6.66 2.70 3.78
N SER A 223 6.16 1.68 3.11
CA SER A 223 6.10 0.27 3.54
C SER A 223 7.30 -0.52 3.00
N GLU A 224 7.37 -1.80 3.34
CA GLU A 224 8.34 -2.74 2.77
C GLU A 224 8.20 -2.86 1.24
N TRP A 225 6.98 -2.77 0.74
CA TRP A 225 6.68 -2.79 -0.70
C TRP A 225 7.35 -1.63 -1.43
N ASN A 226 7.34 -0.44 -0.82
CA ASN A 226 8.03 0.72 -1.38
C ASN A 226 9.56 0.53 -1.37
N ALA A 227 10.09 -0.23 -0.41
CA ALA A 227 11.51 -0.56 -0.34
C ALA A 227 11.91 -1.69 -1.31
N ALA A 228 10.97 -2.54 -1.72
CA ALA A 228 11.15 -3.61 -2.70
C ALA A 228 10.96 -3.12 -4.16
N ASN A 229 10.45 -1.91 -4.38
CA ASN A 229 10.21 -1.37 -5.72
C ASN A 229 11.42 -0.57 -6.25
N ILE A 230 12.38 -1.26 -6.89
CA ILE A 230 13.60 -0.63 -7.41
C ILE A 230 13.34 0.49 -8.43
N GLU A 231 12.33 0.32 -9.30
CA GLU A 231 12.01 1.31 -10.33
C GLU A 231 11.49 2.61 -9.70
N GLU A 232 10.64 2.50 -8.68
CA GLU A 232 10.12 3.65 -7.96
C GLU A 232 11.19 4.34 -7.12
N LEU A 233 12.08 3.58 -6.49
CA LEU A 233 13.24 4.12 -5.76
C LEU A 233 14.13 4.95 -6.70
N GLN A 234 14.46 4.41 -7.88
CA GLN A 234 15.28 5.11 -8.87
C GLN A 234 14.58 6.35 -9.44
N ARG A 235 13.29 6.23 -9.79
CA ARG A 235 12.47 7.33 -10.31
C ARG A 235 12.37 8.50 -9.33
N ASN A 236 12.35 8.22 -8.03
CA ASN A 236 12.32 9.21 -6.96
C ASN A 236 13.71 9.70 -6.53
N ASN A 237 14.79 9.33 -7.24
CA ASN A 237 16.17 9.67 -6.90
C ASN A 237 16.55 9.25 -5.46
N VAL A 238 16.03 8.12 -5.00
CA VAL A 238 16.37 7.57 -3.68
C VAL A 238 17.79 6.99 -3.75
N GLY A 239 18.68 7.50 -2.91
CA GLY A 239 20.03 6.96 -2.72
C GLY A 239 20.23 6.27 -1.38
N TYR A 240 19.31 6.52 -0.44
CA TYR A 240 19.41 6.09 0.96
C TYR A 240 18.12 5.42 1.40
N ILE A 241 18.23 4.32 2.16
CA ILE A 241 17.08 3.61 2.70
C ILE A 241 17.28 3.38 4.20
N LEU A 242 16.35 3.88 5.00
CA LEU A 242 16.28 3.66 6.44
C LEU A 242 15.22 2.60 6.73
N ASN A 243 15.68 1.39 7.04
CA ASN A 243 14.84 0.24 7.37
C ASN A 243 14.62 0.18 8.89
N VAL A 244 13.39 0.46 9.33
CA VAL A 244 12.99 0.45 10.75
C VAL A 244 12.22 -0.83 11.07
N THR A 245 12.81 -1.99 10.77
CA THR A 245 12.21 -3.31 11.01
C THR A 245 13.24 -4.32 11.47
N ARG A 246 12.79 -5.30 12.26
CA ARG A 246 13.60 -6.47 12.59
C ARG A 246 13.38 -7.62 11.61
N GLU A 247 12.18 -7.71 11.09
CA GLU A 247 11.65 -8.85 10.32
C GLU A 247 11.88 -8.77 8.81
N ILE A 248 12.30 -7.61 8.27
CA ILE A 248 12.47 -7.42 6.82
C ILE A 248 13.91 -7.12 6.48
N ASP A 249 14.50 -7.92 5.59
CA ASP A 249 15.83 -7.69 5.09
C ASP A 249 15.90 -6.61 4.00
N ASN A 250 17.11 -6.17 3.70
CA ASN A 250 17.33 -5.15 2.69
C ASN A 250 17.24 -5.79 1.30
N PHE A 251 16.31 -5.31 0.49
CA PHE A 251 16.06 -5.87 -0.85
C PHE A 251 17.22 -5.62 -1.83
N PHE A 252 17.89 -4.47 -1.75
CA PHE A 252 18.89 -4.05 -2.73
C PHE A 252 20.18 -3.50 -2.08
N PRO A 253 20.85 -4.27 -1.20
CA PRO A 253 21.96 -3.79 -0.36
C PRO A 253 23.15 -3.26 -1.16
N GLU A 254 23.31 -3.69 -2.41
CA GLU A 254 24.39 -3.25 -3.31
C GLU A 254 24.06 -1.96 -4.07
N SER A 255 22.78 -1.58 -4.14
CA SER A 255 22.31 -0.44 -4.96
C SER A 255 22.06 0.84 -4.16
N PHE A 256 21.81 0.73 -2.85
CA PHE A 256 21.47 1.87 -2.00
C PHE A 256 22.29 1.87 -0.72
N THR A 257 22.46 3.05 -0.11
CA THR A 257 23.06 3.15 1.22
C THR A 257 21.99 2.86 2.28
N TYR A 258 22.20 1.84 3.10
CA TYR A 258 21.24 1.43 4.12
C TYR A 258 21.63 1.88 5.54
N MET A 259 20.61 2.19 6.34
CA MET A 259 20.68 2.20 7.79
C MET A 259 19.57 1.30 8.34
N ASN A 260 19.90 0.43 9.30
CA ASN A 260 18.96 -0.53 9.86
C ASN A 260 18.71 -0.26 11.35
N ILE A 261 17.45 -0.08 11.73
CA ILE A 261 17.00 -0.07 13.13
C ILE A 261 16.16 -1.33 13.34
N ARG A 262 16.79 -2.38 13.89
CA ARG A 262 16.22 -3.73 13.98
C ARG A 262 15.24 -3.89 15.15
N VAL A 263 14.01 -3.39 14.97
CA VAL A 263 12.98 -3.39 16.02
C VAL A 263 11.59 -3.87 15.54
N TYR A 264 10.80 -4.41 16.46
CA TYR A 264 9.40 -4.79 16.24
C TYR A 264 8.44 -3.62 16.52
N ASP A 265 7.21 -3.72 16.03
CA ASP A 265 6.17 -2.69 16.25
C ASP A 265 5.39 -2.96 17.55
N VAL A 266 6.05 -2.82 18.68
CA VAL A 266 5.45 -3.02 20.00
C VAL A 266 5.70 -1.82 20.89
N GLU A 267 4.77 -1.52 21.80
CA GLU A 267 4.85 -0.32 22.66
C GLU A 267 6.13 -0.26 23.52
N ALA A 268 6.70 -1.42 23.86
CA ALA A 268 7.93 -1.53 24.66
C ALA A 268 9.22 -1.24 23.87
N THR A 269 9.16 -1.08 22.54
CA THR A 269 10.34 -0.80 21.71
C THR A 269 10.83 0.63 21.92
N ASP A 270 12.14 0.80 22.07
CA ASP A 270 12.79 2.11 22.15
C ASP A 270 13.21 2.60 20.76
N LEU A 271 12.49 3.59 20.22
CA LEU A 271 12.89 4.34 19.02
C LEU A 271 13.57 5.67 19.39
N LEU A 272 13.30 6.20 20.57
CA LEU A 272 13.80 7.48 21.05
C LEU A 272 15.33 7.55 21.02
N SER A 273 16.01 6.50 21.47
CA SER A 273 17.49 6.45 21.46
C SER A 273 18.09 6.50 20.05
N HIS A 274 17.34 6.09 19.02
CA HIS A 274 17.79 6.05 17.63
C HIS A 274 17.49 7.33 16.83
N TRP A 275 16.67 8.26 17.35
CA TRP A 275 16.28 9.46 16.60
C TRP A 275 17.40 10.44 16.31
N THR A 276 18.50 10.40 17.07
CA THR A 276 19.70 11.21 16.75
C THR A 276 20.41 10.67 15.52
N ASP A 277 20.62 9.35 15.44
CA ASP A 277 21.36 8.73 14.35
C ASP A 277 20.55 8.74 13.05
N THR A 278 19.25 8.40 13.14
CA THR A 278 18.34 8.48 11.99
C THR A 278 18.21 9.90 11.44
N PHE A 279 18.20 10.92 12.31
CA PHE A 279 18.25 12.31 11.88
C PHE A 279 19.51 12.63 11.07
N ASN A 280 20.67 12.18 11.54
CA ASN A 280 21.95 12.40 10.85
C ASN A 280 22.00 11.67 9.50
N PHE A 281 21.47 10.46 9.44
CA PHE A 281 21.36 9.68 8.21
C PHE A 281 20.50 10.39 7.17
N ILE A 282 19.27 10.79 7.54
CA ILE A 282 18.36 11.53 6.65
C ILE A 282 19.00 12.85 6.19
N ASN A 283 19.67 13.57 7.08
CA ASN A 283 20.32 14.84 6.73
C ASN A 283 21.56 14.64 5.84
N THR A 284 22.22 13.48 5.91
CA THR A 284 23.32 13.13 5.01
C THR A 284 22.81 12.93 3.59
N ALA A 285 21.74 12.13 3.43
CA ALA A 285 21.07 11.97 2.14
C ALA A 285 20.63 13.30 1.53
N ARG A 286 19.94 14.13 2.34
CA ARG A 286 19.50 15.46 1.91
C ARG A 286 20.66 16.34 1.41
N LYS A 287 21.81 16.30 2.09
CA LYS A 287 23.00 17.09 1.73
C LYS A 287 23.72 16.55 0.49
N SER A 288 23.60 15.27 0.16
CA SER A 288 24.14 14.71 -1.08
C SER A 288 23.27 15.01 -2.30
N GLY A 289 22.08 15.60 -2.10
CA GLY A 289 21.11 15.84 -3.17
C GLY A 289 20.31 14.59 -3.56
N GLN A 290 20.39 13.52 -2.77
CA GLN A 290 19.62 12.30 -2.97
C GLN A 290 18.45 12.24 -1.98
N ALA A 291 17.38 11.55 -2.38
CA ALA A 291 16.27 11.27 -1.50
C ALA A 291 16.57 10.08 -0.58
N VAL A 292 15.85 10.03 0.54
CA VAL A 292 15.83 8.88 1.46
C VAL A 292 14.40 8.32 1.58
N LEU A 293 14.29 7.00 1.51
CA LEU A 293 13.09 6.27 1.91
C LEU A 293 13.24 5.81 3.35
N VAL A 294 12.30 6.20 4.21
CA VAL A 294 12.16 5.65 5.57
C VAL A 294 10.98 4.68 5.55
N HIS A 295 11.24 3.40 5.80
CA HIS A 295 10.19 2.38 5.77
C HIS A 295 10.16 1.51 7.02
N CYS A 296 8.98 0.92 7.26
CA CYS A 296 8.83 -0.22 8.15
C CYS A 296 8.06 -1.32 7.39
N LYS A 297 7.31 -2.21 8.08
CA LYS A 297 6.43 -3.16 7.39
C LYS A 297 5.33 -2.43 6.61
N MET A 298 4.45 -1.71 7.31
CA MET A 298 3.26 -1.09 6.71
C MET A 298 3.42 0.41 6.37
N GLY A 299 4.49 1.05 6.84
CA GLY A 299 4.63 2.50 6.74
C GLY A 299 3.66 3.30 7.62
N VAL A 300 3.22 2.69 8.73
CA VAL A 300 2.14 3.22 9.59
C VAL A 300 2.64 3.74 10.94
N SER A 301 3.49 2.97 11.63
CA SER A 301 3.86 3.22 13.03
C SER A 301 5.36 3.50 13.21
N ARG A 302 6.25 2.50 13.10
CA ARG A 302 7.72 2.68 13.29
C ARG A 302 8.38 3.75 12.41
N SER A 303 8.21 3.64 11.09
CA SER A 303 8.79 4.60 10.14
C SER A 303 8.13 5.97 10.25
N ALA A 304 6.81 6.01 10.43
CA ALA A 304 6.06 7.24 10.63
C ALA A 304 6.57 8.00 11.88
N SER A 305 6.75 7.30 13.00
CA SER A 305 7.30 7.87 14.24
C SER A 305 8.67 8.50 14.02
N THR A 306 9.54 7.80 13.29
CA THR A 306 10.89 8.28 12.95
C THR A 306 10.85 9.52 12.05
N VAL A 307 9.94 9.55 11.06
CA VAL A 307 9.72 10.71 10.18
C VAL A 307 9.14 11.90 10.92
N ILE A 308 8.21 11.68 11.86
CA ILE A 308 7.65 12.74 12.72
C ILE A 308 8.77 13.33 13.59
N ALA A 309 9.57 12.48 14.26
CA ALA A 309 10.70 12.93 15.06
C ALA A 309 11.72 13.74 14.24
N TYR A 310 12.05 13.28 13.03
CA TYR A 310 12.88 14.05 12.10
C TYR A 310 12.28 15.43 11.79
N THR A 311 10.98 15.47 11.47
CA THR A 311 10.26 16.69 11.11
C THR A 311 10.26 17.70 12.26
N MET A 312 9.96 17.24 13.48
CA MET A 312 10.02 18.05 14.70
C MET A 312 11.40 18.69 14.87
N LYS A 313 12.48 17.89 14.78
CA LYS A 313 13.84 18.40 14.99
C LYS A 313 14.34 19.29 13.85
N HIS A 314 14.04 18.94 12.60
CA HIS A 314 14.55 19.69 11.45
C HIS A 314 13.88 21.06 11.30
N TYR A 315 12.55 21.11 11.43
CA TYR A 315 11.75 22.31 11.24
C TYR A 315 11.39 23.02 12.54
N ARG A 316 11.79 22.48 13.70
CA ARG A 316 11.43 22.96 15.04
C ARG A 316 9.93 23.04 15.23
N TRP A 317 9.22 22.04 14.72
CA TRP A 317 7.78 21.98 14.82
C TRP A 317 7.36 21.27 16.12
N PRO A 318 6.33 21.81 16.81
CA PRO A 318 5.62 21.08 17.83
C PRO A 318 5.12 19.72 17.32
N LEU A 319 4.97 18.75 18.23
CA LEU A 319 4.54 17.39 17.89
C LEU A 319 3.20 17.37 17.14
N ASP A 320 2.21 18.15 17.59
CA ASP A 320 0.89 18.24 16.97
C ASP A 320 0.97 18.74 15.52
N VAL A 321 1.81 19.76 15.26
CA VAL A 321 2.04 20.29 13.91
C VAL A 321 2.75 19.27 13.02
N ALA A 322 3.82 18.64 13.52
CA ALA A 322 4.57 17.64 12.77
C ALA A 322 3.72 16.40 12.46
N LEU A 323 2.96 15.92 13.44
CA LEU A 323 2.04 14.80 13.27
C LEU A 323 0.96 15.11 12.23
N ALA A 324 0.32 16.29 12.32
CA ALA A 324 -0.70 16.71 11.37
C ALA A 324 -0.14 16.81 9.94
N TYR A 325 1.05 17.39 9.77
CA TYR A 325 1.71 17.52 8.46
C TYR A 325 2.04 16.17 7.81
N VAL A 326 2.57 15.22 8.59
CA VAL A 326 2.87 13.87 8.07
C VAL A 326 1.57 13.11 7.80
N LYS A 327 0.54 13.27 8.65
CA LYS A 327 -0.77 12.63 8.45
C LYS A 327 -1.52 13.15 7.24
N GLU A 328 -1.38 14.43 6.90
CA GLU A 328 -1.93 15.00 5.67
C GLU A 328 -1.34 14.30 4.42
N ARG A 329 -0.04 13.96 4.44
CA ARG A 329 0.66 13.33 3.32
C ARG A 329 0.56 11.81 3.31
N ARG A 330 0.34 11.21 4.48
CA ARG A 330 0.10 9.78 4.66
C ARG A 330 -1.01 9.57 5.68
N SER A 331 -2.26 9.58 5.22
CA SER A 331 -3.46 9.52 6.06
C SER A 331 -3.53 8.28 6.96
N ILE A 332 -2.81 7.23 6.60
CA ILE A 332 -2.79 5.96 7.30
C ILE A 332 -1.83 5.93 8.50
N ILE A 333 -1.03 6.98 8.75
CA ILE A 333 -0.11 6.93 9.90
C ILE A 333 -0.86 6.84 11.22
N LYS A 334 -0.38 5.93 12.06
CA LYS A 334 -0.91 5.64 13.39
C LYS A 334 0.23 5.05 14.23
N PRO A 335 1.18 5.87 14.73
CA PRO A 335 2.16 5.43 15.71
C PRO A 335 1.46 4.71 16.87
N ASN A 336 2.03 3.60 17.34
CA ASN A 336 1.52 2.95 18.54
C ASN A 336 1.67 3.86 19.78
N GLU A 337 0.94 3.54 20.86
CA GLU A 337 0.91 4.36 22.08
C GLU A 337 2.29 4.55 22.73
N GLY A 338 3.15 3.53 22.67
CA GLY A 338 4.53 3.61 23.16
C GLY A 338 5.36 4.64 22.39
N PHE A 339 5.25 4.63 21.06
CA PHE A 339 5.95 5.59 20.20
C PHE A 339 5.37 7.00 20.33
N MET A 340 4.06 7.15 20.52
CA MET A 340 3.44 8.45 20.82
C MET A 340 3.99 9.07 22.11
N LYS A 341 4.14 8.27 23.19
CA LYS A 341 4.78 8.73 24.44
C LYS A 341 6.24 9.12 24.24
N GLN A 342 6.98 8.37 23.42
CA GLN A 342 8.36 8.70 23.09
C GLN A 342 8.46 10.00 22.28
N LEU A 343 7.56 10.22 21.32
CA LEU A 343 7.49 11.48 20.56
C LEU A 343 7.18 12.67 21.46
N GLN A 344 6.28 12.52 22.43
CA GLN A 344 6.02 13.56 23.44
C GLN A 344 7.26 13.84 24.29
N THR A 345 7.96 12.80 24.73
CA THR A 345 9.23 12.92 25.47
C THR A 345 10.28 13.67 24.65
N TYR A 346 10.41 13.32 23.37
CA TYR A 346 11.34 13.98 22.45
C TYR A 346 11.00 15.44 22.20
N SER A 347 9.72 15.79 22.08
CA SER A 347 9.25 17.18 22.03
C SER A 347 9.75 17.98 23.24
N GLY A 348 9.62 17.41 24.45
CA GLY A 348 10.13 18.01 25.68
C GLY A 348 11.64 18.22 25.65
N ILE A 349 12.40 17.21 25.20
CA ILE A 349 13.85 17.28 25.06
C ILE A 349 14.27 18.40 24.10
N LEU A 350 13.63 18.51 22.93
CA LEU A 350 13.94 19.55 21.94
C LEU A 350 13.68 20.97 22.48
N ASN A 351 12.59 21.16 23.23
CA ASN A 351 12.25 22.45 23.82
C ASN A 351 13.25 22.89 24.90
N ILE A 352 13.75 21.95 25.70
CA ILE A 352 14.78 22.23 26.71
C ILE A 352 16.07 22.71 26.03
N PHE A 353 16.54 21.98 25.00
CA PHE A 353 17.74 22.37 24.26
C PHE A 353 17.60 23.75 23.61
N GLU A 354 16.44 24.10 23.07
CA GLU A 354 16.21 25.44 22.51
C GLU A 354 16.25 26.52 23.60
N THR A 355 15.61 26.28 24.75
CA THR A 355 15.59 27.22 25.87
C THR A 355 16.99 27.45 26.44
N GLU A 356 17.78 26.39 26.61
CA GLU A 356 19.17 26.49 27.07
C GLU A 356 20.06 27.26 26.09
N ILE A 357 19.94 27.00 24.78
CA ILE A 357 20.69 27.74 23.76
C ILE A 357 20.30 29.23 23.79
N LEU A 358 19.01 29.55 23.87
CA LEU A 358 18.54 30.93 23.96
C LEU A 358 19.03 31.63 25.23
N ASN A 359 19.05 30.93 26.36
CA ASN A 359 19.60 31.43 27.61
C ASN A 359 21.11 31.70 27.52
N ILE A 360 21.87 30.82 26.87
CA ILE A 360 23.30 31.01 26.62
C ILE A 360 23.55 32.21 25.70
N ILE A 361 22.77 32.37 24.62
CA ILE A 361 22.89 33.50 23.69
C ILE A 361 22.54 34.81 24.40
N SER A 362 21.47 34.84 25.20
CA SER A 362 21.06 35.99 26.00
C SER A 362 22.12 36.38 27.04
N SER A 363 22.69 35.39 27.72
CA SER A 363 23.82 35.55 28.66
C SER A 363 25.04 36.17 27.99
N LYS A 364 25.47 35.65 26.83
CA LYS A 364 26.59 36.19 26.06
C LYS A 364 26.31 37.62 25.59
N SER A 365 25.10 37.91 25.09
CA SER A 365 24.69 39.26 24.68
C SER A 365 24.78 40.27 25.83
N LYS A 366 24.27 39.92 27.02
CA LYS A 366 24.39 40.76 28.24
C LYS A 366 25.85 40.97 28.65
N TYR A 367 26.69 39.93 28.54
CA TYR A 367 28.12 40.03 28.81
C TYR A 367 28.80 41.03 27.86
N PHE A 368 28.56 40.93 26.55
CA PHE A 368 29.10 41.87 25.56
C PHE A 368 28.62 43.30 25.77
N GLN A 369 27.36 43.52 26.14
CA GLN A 369 26.85 44.86 26.49
C GLN A 369 27.55 45.44 27.73
N LYS A 370 27.82 44.61 28.75
CA LYS A 370 28.50 45.02 29.98
C LYS A 370 29.96 45.41 29.72
N VAL A 371 30.67 44.64 28.88
CA VAL A 371 32.04 44.96 28.44
C VAL A 371 32.06 46.28 27.65
N ARG A 372 31.12 46.48 26.73
CA ARG A 372 31.06 47.71 25.91
C ARG A 372 30.87 48.98 26.75
N LYS A 373 30.12 48.89 27.85
CA LYS A 373 29.94 49.99 28.82
C LYS A 373 31.18 50.28 29.67
N TYR A 374 32.11 49.33 29.81
CA TYR A 374 33.38 49.53 30.51
C TYR A 374 34.45 50.22 29.64
N PHE A 375 34.29 50.19 28.32
CA PHE A 375 35.22 50.78 27.34
C PHE A 375 34.68 52.06 26.67
N SER A 376 33.51 52.55 27.09
CA SER A 376 32.89 53.83 26.74
C SER A 376 32.92 54.75 27.94
#